data_AF-A0A8T5KWD8-F1
#
_entry.id   AF-A0A8T5KWD8-F1
#
_cell.length_a   1.000
_cell.length_b   1.000
_cell.length_c   1.000
_cell.angle_alpha   90.00
_cell.angle_beta   90.00
_cell.angle_gamma   90.00
#
_symmetry.space_group_name_H-M   'P 1'
#
loop_
_entity.id
_entity.type
_entity.pdbx_description
1 polymer ?
#
loop_
_entity_poly.entity_id
_entity_poly.type
_entity_poly.pdbx_seq_one_letter_code
_entity_poly.pdbx_strand_id
1 'polypeptide(L)' 'MKKEAKKLKKGDKIKLAGRTFTVNETELSEIGKQGTKKCRIIAESESGEKIVIIRPEDYPIEVI' A
#
# COMPACT_ATOMS: atom_id res chain seq x y z
N MET A 1 12.65 -3.57 4.61
CA MET A 1 12.24 -2.86 5.86
C MET A 1 10.71 -2.81 5.93
N LYS A 2 10.08 -2.74 7.11
CA LYS A 2 8.62 -2.57 7.19
C LYS A 2 8.28 -1.08 7.34
N LYS A 3 7.37 -0.55 6.51
CA LYS A 3 6.75 0.78 6.69
C LYS A 3 5.26 0.61 6.94
N GLU A 4 4.65 1.56 7.64
CA GLU A 4 3.19 1.63 7.75
C GLU A 4 2.56 1.97 6.40
N ALA A 5 1.36 1.49 6.14
CA ALA A 5 0.62 1.74 4.90
C ALA A 5 0.49 3.24 4.58
N LYS A 6 0.24 4.09 5.59
CA LYS A 6 0.17 5.56 5.42
C LYS A 6 1.47 6.25 5.05
N LYS A 7 2.61 5.59 5.25
CA LYS A 7 3.95 6.12 4.96
C LYS A 7 4.42 5.75 3.55
N LEU A 8 3.66 4.93 2.81
CA LEU A 8 3.95 4.62 1.43
C LEU A 8 3.68 5.82 0.53
N LYS A 9 4.57 6.02 -0.43
CA LYS A 9 4.47 7.07 -1.45
C LYS A 9 4.56 6.46 -2.84
N LYS A 10 4.06 7.20 -3.83
CA LYS A 10 4.28 6.86 -5.24
C LYS A 10 5.78 6.68 -5.51
N GLY A 11 6.12 5.56 -6.15
CA GLY A 11 7.49 5.17 -6.46
C GLY A 11 8.15 4.24 -5.42
N ASP A 12 7.57 4.05 -4.23
CA ASP A 12 8.06 3.04 -3.29
C ASP A 12 7.90 1.63 -3.91
N LYS A 13 8.90 0.76 -3.73
CA LYS A 13 8.83 -0.65 -4.10
C LYS A 13 8.38 -1.47 -2.90
N ILE A 14 7.26 -2.17 -3.02
CA ILE A 14 6.71 -3.04 -1.98
C ILE A 14 6.82 -4.50 -2.38
N LYS A 15 7.00 -5.37 -1.38
CA LYS A 15 7.02 -6.82 -1.57
C LYS A 15 5.73 -7.43 -1.05
N LEU A 16 5.00 -8.11 -1.93
CA LEU A 16 3.73 -8.78 -1.61
C LEU A 16 3.72 -10.17 -2.22
N ALA A 17 3.43 -11.19 -1.40
CA ALA A 17 3.38 -12.59 -1.82
C ALA A 17 4.61 -13.05 -2.63
N GLY A 18 5.80 -12.56 -2.26
CA GLY A 18 7.06 -12.89 -2.95
C GLY A 18 7.32 -12.12 -4.25
N ARG A 19 6.38 -11.29 -4.71
CA ARG A 19 6.53 -10.42 -5.88
C ARG A 19 6.81 -8.98 -5.48
N THR A 20 7.49 -8.25 -6.35
CA THR A 20 7.77 -6.81 -6.18
C THR A 20 6.78 -6.00 -6.99
N PHE A 21 6.22 -4.97 -6.36
CA PHE A 21 5.31 -4.01 -6.99
C PHE A 21 5.80 -2.60 -6.71
N THR A 22 5.63 -1.71 -7.68
CA THR A 22 5.90 -0.28 -7.55
C THR A 22 4.59 0.43 -7.24
N VAL A 23 4.55 1.22 -6.18
CA VAL A 23 3.37 1.99 -5.80
C VAL A 23 3.13 3.10 -6.83
N ASN A 24 1.97 3.07 -7.47
CA ASN A 24 1.53 4.10 -8.41
C ASN A 24 0.72 5.20 -7.70
N GLU A 25 -0.13 4.81 -6.75
CA GLU A 25 -1.04 5.71 -6.06
C GLU A 25 -1.38 5.20 -4.66
N THR A 26 -1.59 6.12 -3.73
CA THR A 26 -2.02 5.84 -2.36
C THR A 26 -3.16 6.79 -2.00
N GLU A 27 -4.30 6.24 -1.60
CA GLU A 27 -5.48 6.97 -1.18
C GLU A 27 -5.80 6.62 0.27
N LEU A 28 -6.01 7.63 1.12
CA LEU A 28 -6.43 7.43 2.49
C LEU A 28 -7.94 7.66 2.57
N SER A 29 -8.69 6.66 3.03
CA SER A 29 -10.12 6.79 3.25
C SER A 29 -10.40 7.74 4.41
N GLU A 30 -11.55 8.41 4.34
CA GLU A 30 -12.08 9.14 5.49
C GLU A 30 -12.34 8.18 6.67
N ILE A 31 -12.30 8.74 7.88
CA ILE A 31 -12.49 8.01 9.13
C ILE A 31 -13.92 7.45 9.15
N GLY A 32 -14.06 6.12 9.20
CA GLY A 32 -15.36 5.48 9.41
C GLY A 32 -15.85 5.65 10.87
N LYS A 33 -17.09 5.23 11.15
CA LYS A 33 -17.71 5.25 12.51
C LYS A 33 -16.85 4.63 13.64
N GLN A 34 -15.89 3.78 13.30
CA GLN A 34 -14.96 3.10 14.23
C GLN A 34 -13.58 3.78 14.38
N GLY A 35 -13.37 4.97 13.81
CA GLY A 35 -12.13 5.73 14.06
C GLY A 35 -10.89 5.27 13.28
N THR A 36 -10.93 4.12 12.59
CA THR A 36 -9.77 3.58 11.87
C THR A 36 -9.79 4.01 10.40
N LYS A 37 -8.76 4.71 9.92
CA LYS A 37 -8.56 5.03 8.51
C LYS A 37 -8.05 3.81 7.75
N LYS A 38 -8.50 3.65 6.51
CA LYS A 38 -7.97 2.64 5.60
C LYS A 38 -7.09 3.32 4.56
N CYS A 39 -5.96 2.73 4.23
CA CYS A 39 -5.12 3.12 3.12
C CYS A 39 -5.38 2.14 1.97
N ARG A 40 -5.75 2.69 0.82
CA ARG A 40 -5.83 2.02 -0.47
C ARG A 40 -4.55 2.31 -1.24
N ILE A 41 -3.81 1.27 -1.59
CA ILE A 41 -2.55 1.36 -2.31
C ILE A 41 -2.74 0.67 -3.66
N ILE A 42 -2.50 1.40 -4.74
CA ILE A 42 -2.49 0.85 -6.10
C ILE A 42 -1.02 0.69 -6.49
N ALA A 43 -0.61 -0.54 -6.77
CA ALA A 43 0.76 -0.86 -7.15
C ALA A 43 0.78 -1.72 -8.41
N GLU A 44 1.90 -1.70 -9.13
CA GLU A 44 2.07 -2.37 -10.41
C GLU A 44 3.40 -3.13 -10.45
N SER A 45 3.38 -4.35 -10.97
CA SER A 45 4.59 -5.16 -11.16
C SER A 45 5.33 -4.76 -12.44
N GLU A 46 6.58 -5.20 -12.60
CA GLU A 46 7.33 -5.00 -13.85
C GLU A 46 6.67 -5.69 -15.06
N SER A 47 5.85 -6.72 -14.83
CA SER A 47 5.03 -7.38 -15.84
C SER A 47 3.72 -6.64 -16.20
N GLY A 48 3.43 -5.49 -15.58
CA GLY A 48 2.21 -4.72 -15.81
C GLY A 48 0.97 -5.23 -15.05
N GLU A 49 1.12 -6.23 -14.18
CA GLU A 49 0.03 -6.65 -13.28
C GLU A 49 -0.22 -5.56 -12.24
N LYS A 50 -1.46 -5.07 -12.17
CA LYS A 50 -1.91 -4.10 -11.17
C LYS A 50 -2.55 -4.80 -9.99
N ILE A 51 -2.19 -4.36 -8.78
CA ILE A 51 -2.76 -4.83 -7.52
C ILE A 51 -3.31 -3.65 -6.72
N VAL A 52 -4.44 -3.87 -6.06
CA VAL A 52 -5.05 -2.92 -5.13
C VAL A 52 -5.06 -3.54 -3.75
N ILE A 53 -4.39 -2.87 -2.80
CA ILE A 53 -4.28 -3.30 -1.41
C ILE A 53 -5.08 -2.33 -0.56
N ILE A 54 -6.04 -2.83 0.21
CA ILE A 54 -6.80 -2.02 1.17
C ILE A 54 -6.50 -2.56 2.55
N ARG A 55 -5.83 -1.77 3.39
CA ARG A 55 -5.43 -2.13 4.75
C ARG A 55 -5.57 -0.94 5.70
N PRO A 56 -5.62 -1.16 7.03
CA PRO A 56 -5.52 -0.08 8.01
C PRO A 56 -4.29 0.82 7.79
N GLU A 57 -4.37 2.10 8.17
CA GLU A 57 -3.28 3.08 7.97
C GLU A 57 -1.95 2.69 8.64
N ASP A 58 -2.04 1.96 9.74
CA ASP A 58 -0.96 1.48 10.60
C ASP A 58 -0.46 0.08 10.21
N TYR A 59 -1.09 -0.56 9.21
CA TYR A 59 -0.72 -1.90 8.80
C TYR A 59 0.73 -1.94 8.27
N PRO A 60 1.59 -2.84 8.77
CA PRO A 60 2.97 -2.92 8.34
C PRO A 60 3.08 -3.59 6.96
N ILE A 61 3.68 -2.88 6.01
CA ILE A 61 3.96 -3.33 4.65
C ILE A 61 5.47 -3.46 4.44
N GLU A 62 5.88 -4.55 3.81
CA GLU A 62 7.28 -4.81 3.48
C GLU A 62 7.69 -3.98 2.25
N VAL A 63 8.69 -3.12 2.46
CA VAL A 63 9.24 -2.20 1.47
C VAL A 63 10.69 -2.60 1.19
N ILE A 64 11.06 -2.57 -0.09
CA ILE A 64 12.39 -2.87 -0.60
C ILE A 64 13.22 -1.59 -0.67
#